data_AF-A0AAW5CKJ2-F1
#
_entry.id   AF-A0AAW5CKJ2-F1
#
_cell.length_a   1.000
_cell.length_b   1.000
_cell.length_c   1.000
_cell.angle_alpha   90.00
_cell.angle_beta   90.00
_cell.angle_gamma   90.00
#
_symmetry.space_group_name_H-M   'P 1'
#
loop_
_entity.id
_entity.type
_entity.pdbx_description
1 polymer ?
#
loop_
_entity_poly.entity_id
_entity_poly.type
_entity_poly.pdbx_seq_one_letter_code
_entity_poly.pdbx_strand_id
1 'polypeptide(L)'
;MERYFLTKIEGNETLENKGIARIQDEMIECEKRIVAEMMSKHLLTHDHYLVKDGSIQYKPMKTGDYKELARIRNNYRHVVGVSKRFNPNLMKDNKNQSSAGQIAKLPLFHRTPAFMWKPGEEWGNVNFAIWYVRIRERKYTATPYSGILKIEKMLMTGKEAENGLESDEIDMITANIINERNPVCYGNDARWANHLYPVYMTECYCKSRFKSDISFINLF
;
A
#
# COMPACT_ATOMS: atom_id res chain seq x y z
N MET A 1 -28.86 16.97 -23.14
CA MET A 1 -28.19 15.87 -22.39
C MET A 1 -27.10 15.32 -23.31
N GLU A 2 -26.00 16.05 -23.42
CA GLU A 2 -24.89 15.69 -24.30
C GLU A 2 -24.14 14.51 -23.71
N ARG A 3 -24.00 13.45 -24.51
CA ARG A 3 -23.16 12.30 -24.18
C ARG A 3 -21.71 12.74 -24.36
N TYR A 4 -20.95 12.80 -23.27
CA TYR A 4 -19.49 12.86 -23.36
C TYR A 4 -19.02 11.65 -24.18
N PHE A 5 -18.52 11.91 -25.39
CA PHE A 5 -18.00 10.86 -26.26
C PHE A 5 -16.69 10.35 -25.66
N LEU A 6 -16.70 9.10 -25.17
CA LEU A 6 -15.49 8.35 -24.86
C LEU A 6 -14.60 8.31 -26.11
N THR A 7 -13.61 9.19 -26.18
CA THR A 7 -12.64 9.20 -27.28
C THR A 7 -11.70 8.02 -27.04
N LYS A 8 -12.01 6.87 -27.65
CA LYS A 8 -11.15 5.69 -27.62
C LYS A 8 -9.83 6.03 -28.30
N ILE A 9 -8.73 5.82 -27.61
CA ILE A 9 -7.42 5.64 -28.23
C ILE A 9 -7.24 4.11 -28.34
N GLU A 10 -6.51 3.63 -29.34
CA GLU A 10 -6.41 2.20 -29.70
C GLU A 10 -6.43 1.22 -28.52
N GLY A 11 -7.33 0.22 -28.57
CA GLY A 11 -7.50 -0.81 -27.53
C GLY A 11 -8.61 -0.51 -26.51
N ASN A 12 -8.44 -1.02 -25.28
CA ASN A 12 -9.35 -0.79 -24.13
C ASN A 12 -8.98 0.48 -23.33
N GLU A 13 -8.02 1.29 -23.79
CA GLU A 13 -7.60 2.52 -23.12
C GLU A 13 -8.42 3.73 -23.57
N THR A 14 -8.97 4.48 -22.61
CA THR A 14 -9.68 5.74 -22.87
C THR A 14 -8.81 6.93 -22.44
N LEU A 15 -9.05 8.11 -23.02
CA LEU A 15 -8.43 9.36 -22.55
C LEU A 15 -8.68 9.60 -21.05
N GLU A 16 -9.86 9.22 -20.56
CA GLU A 16 -10.21 9.27 -19.13
C GLU A 16 -9.29 8.39 -18.29
N ASN A 17 -9.03 7.15 -18.71
CA ASN A 17 -8.12 6.25 -18.01
C ASN A 17 -6.70 6.83 -17.96
N LYS A 18 -6.24 7.47 -19.04
CA LYS A 18 -4.94 8.16 -19.07
C LYS A 18 -4.91 9.38 -18.15
N GLY A 19 -6.00 10.15 -18.10
CA GLY A 19 -6.15 11.27 -17.17
C GLY A 19 -6.10 10.82 -15.70
N ILE A 20 -6.85 9.77 -15.36
CA ILE A 20 -6.85 9.17 -14.01
C ILE A 20 -5.45 8.66 -13.64
N ALA A 21 -4.78 7.95 -14.56
CA ALA A 21 -3.43 7.47 -14.34
C ALA A 21 -2.45 8.63 -14.07
N ARG A 22 -2.55 9.73 -14.82
CA ARG A 22 -1.70 10.91 -14.60
C ARG A 22 -1.92 11.55 -13.24
N ILE A 23 -3.17 11.65 -12.78
CA ILE A 23 -3.51 12.16 -11.45
C ILE A 23 -2.95 11.25 -10.35
N GLN A 24 -3.06 9.93 -10.53
CA GLN A 24 -2.50 8.94 -9.60
C GLN A 24 -0.96 9.03 -9.53
N ASP A 25 -0.29 9.21 -10.67
CA ASP A 25 1.16 9.42 -10.71
C ASP A 25 1.57 10.68 -9.94
N GLU A 26 0.87 11.80 -10.14
CA GLU A 26 1.14 13.03 -9.39
C GLU A 26 0.88 12.88 -7.88
N MET A 27 -0.17 12.15 -7.50
CA MET A 27 -0.44 11.82 -6.10
C MET A 27 0.70 11.01 -5.48
N ILE A 28 1.24 10.02 -6.22
CA ILE A 28 2.41 9.23 -5.79
C ILE A 28 3.65 10.12 -5.61
N GLU A 29 3.90 11.08 -6.51
CA GLU A 29 5.00 12.03 -6.37
C GLU A 29 4.80 12.99 -5.18
N CYS A 30 3.57 13.33 -4.82
CA CYS A 30 3.27 14.06 -3.59
C CYS A 30 3.58 13.21 -2.35
N GLU A 31 3.15 11.95 -2.32
CA GLU A 31 3.44 11.01 -1.23
C GLU A 31 4.95 10.86 -1.00
N LYS A 32 5.73 10.69 -2.07
CA LYS A 32 7.20 10.59 -2.00
C LYS A 32 7.84 11.83 -1.36
N ARG A 33 7.35 13.03 -1.69
CA ARG A 33 7.83 14.28 -1.10
C ARG A 33 7.53 14.37 0.40
N ILE A 34 6.33 13.95 0.82
CA ILE A 34 5.96 13.89 2.24
C ILE A 34 6.87 12.94 3.00
N VAL A 35 7.11 11.73 2.47
CA VAL A 35 8.02 10.75 3.10
C VAL A 35 9.43 11.32 3.24
N ALA A 36 9.96 11.96 2.19
CA ALA A 36 11.27 12.59 2.23
C ALA A 36 11.35 13.72 3.27
N GLU A 37 10.31 14.54 3.39
CA GLU A 37 10.22 15.60 4.38
C GLU A 37 10.20 15.03 5.80
N MET A 38 9.35 14.03 6.07
CA MET A 38 9.26 13.38 7.39
C MET A 38 10.60 12.75 7.80
N MET A 39 11.30 12.11 6.88
CA MET A 39 12.64 11.57 7.12
C MET A 39 13.65 12.68 7.43
N SER A 40 13.65 13.77 6.66
CA SER A 40 14.57 14.91 6.91
C SER A 40 14.35 15.56 8.28
N LYS A 41 13.11 15.53 8.77
CA LYS A 41 12.70 16.02 10.10
C LYS A 41 12.89 14.97 11.21
N HIS A 42 13.47 13.81 10.92
CA HIS A 42 13.71 12.72 11.87
C HIS A 42 12.43 12.21 12.55
N LEU A 43 11.29 12.30 11.86
CA LEU A 43 10.00 11.79 12.35
C LEU A 43 9.81 10.29 12.06
N LEU A 44 10.66 9.72 11.21
CA LEU A 44 10.66 8.31 10.84
C LEU A 44 11.88 7.63 11.48
N THR A 45 11.64 6.72 12.42
CA THR A 45 12.68 6.07 13.22
C THR A 45 12.32 4.61 13.50
N HIS A 46 13.20 3.87 14.18
CA HIS A 46 12.91 2.49 14.59
C HIS A 46 11.71 2.36 15.54
N ASP A 47 11.29 3.44 16.21
CA ASP A 47 10.09 3.43 17.07
C ASP A 47 8.90 4.15 16.41
N HIS A 48 9.12 4.83 15.29
CA HIS A 48 8.12 5.67 14.62
C HIS A 48 8.04 5.30 13.15
N TYR A 49 7.16 4.34 12.85
CA TYR A 49 6.89 3.90 11.48
C TYR A 49 5.77 4.72 10.86
N LEU A 50 5.88 4.96 9.55
CA LEU A 50 4.81 5.52 8.73
C LEU A 50 4.05 4.41 8.02
N VAL A 51 2.75 4.35 8.24
CA VAL A 51 1.84 3.51 7.45
C VAL A 51 1.44 4.27 6.18
N LYS A 52 1.73 3.66 5.04
CA LYS A 52 1.34 4.13 3.72
C LYS A 52 0.11 3.33 3.25
N ASP A 53 -1.00 4.00 2.93
CA ASP A 53 -2.19 3.32 2.37
C ASP A 53 -1.92 2.88 0.93
N GLY A 54 -1.94 1.57 0.71
CA GLY A 54 -1.61 0.95 -0.56
C GLY A 54 -0.14 0.56 -0.71
N SER A 55 0.23 0.27 -1.95
CA SER A 55 1.54 -0.27 -2.30
C SER A 55 2.65 0.77 -2.19
N ILE A 56 3.83 0.36 -1.74
CA ILE A 56 5.09 1.12 -1.80
C ILE A 56 6.01 0.61 -2.93
N GLN A 57 5.50 -0.27 -3.78
CA GLN A 57 6.21 -0.72 -4.97
C GLN A 57 6.17 0.42 -5.99
N TYR A 58 7.22 1.23 -6.05
CA TYR A 58 7.38 2.30 -7.03
C TYR A 58 8.34 1.85 -8.13
N LYS A 59 7.95 2.07 -9.39
CA LYS A 59 8.90 1.96 -10.49
C LYS A 59 9.90 3.14 -10.41
N PRO A 60 11.21 2.90 -10.56
CA PRO A 60 12.19 3.97 -10.70
C PRO A 60 11.79 4.89 -11.85
N MET A 61 11.96 6.20 -11.68
CA MET A 61 11.87 7.12 -12.81
C MET A 61 12.99 6.77 -13.80
N LYS A 62 12.68 6.77 -15.10
CA LYS A 62 13.61 6.39 -16.19
C LYS A 62 14.87 7.30 -16.29
N THR A 63 14.96 8.37 -15.49
CA THR A 63 15.94 9.45 -15.67
C THR A 63 16.65 9.90 -14.38
N GLY A 64 16.55 9.16 -13.26
CA GLY A 64 17.13 9.57 -11.97
C GLY A 64 18.59 9.13 -11.76
N ASP A 65 19.42 10.03 -11.24
CA ASP A 65 20.78 9.75 -10.75
C ASP A 65 20.73 8.65 -9.66
N TYR A 66 21.63 7.68 -9.71
CA TYR A 66 21.68 6.54 -8.77
C TYR A 66 21.72 6.98 -7.30
N LYS A 67 22.35 8.14 -7.04
CA LYS A 67 22.38 8.78 -5.71
C LYS A 67 20.99 9.20 -5.22
N GLU A 68 20.15 9.71 -6.11
CA GLU A 68 18.80 10.13 -5.78
C GLU A 68 17.92 8.91 -5.46
N LEU A 69 18.07 7.82 -6.23
CA LEU A 69 17.40 6.55 -5.96
C LEU A 69 17.81 5.95 -4.62
N ALA A 70 19.10 5.99 -4.26
CA ALA A 70 19.59 5.53 -2.96
C ALA A 70 19.06 6.38 -1.79
N ARG A 71 18.96 7.71 -1.97
CA ARG A 71 18.39 8.61 -0.97
C ARG A 71 16.90 8.38 -0.79
N ILE A 72 16.13 8.28 -1.88
CA ILE A 72 14.71 7.96 -1.86
C ILE A 72 14.52 6.65 -1.10
N ARG A 73 15.27 5.62 -1.50
CA ARG A 73 15.31 4.32 -0.82
C ARG A 73 15.46 4.47 0.69
N ASN A 74 16.50 5.15 1.16
CA ASN A 74 16.74 5.27 2.60
C ASN A 74 15.57 5.93 3.35
N ASN A 75 14.84 6.86 2.72
CA ASN A 75 13.67 7.49 3.33
C ASN A 75 12.52 6.50 3.61
N TYR A 76 12.49 5.35 2.93
CA TYR A 76 11.45 4.32 3.08
C TYR A 76 11.80 3.25 4.12
N ARG A 77 12.93 3.35 4.82
CA ARG A 77 13.36 2.34 5.80
C ARG A 77 12.33 2.09 6.91
N HIS A 78 11.62 3.13 7.35
CA HIS A 78 10.59 3.05 8.39
C HIS A 78 9.18 3.26 7.81
N VAL A 79 8.99 2.93 6.53
CA VAL A 79 7.69 3.02 5.85
C VAL A 79 7.14 1.63 5.59
N VAL A 80 5.88 1.41 5.95
CA VAL A 80 5.17 0.14 5.75
C VAL A 80 3.98 0.38 4.83
N GLY A 81 3.97 -0.29 3.69
CA GLY A 81 2.83 -0.31 2.77
C GLY A 81 1.75 -1.25 3.28
N VAL A 82 0.51 -0.76 3.39
CA VAL A 82 -0.65 -1.54 3.82
C VAL A 82 -1.72 -1.50 2.75
N SER A 83 -1.89 -2.61 2.03
CA SER A 83 -2.78 -2.69 0.88
C SER A 83 -4.07 -3.45 1.19
N LYS A 84 -5.20 -2.78 0.96
CA LYS A 84 -6.58 -3.33 1.08
C LYS A 84 -6.98 -4.20 -0.11
N ARG A 85 -6.25 -4.08 -1.23
CA ARG A 85 -6.42 -4.85 -2.48
C ARG A 85 -5.08 -5.44 -2.86
N PHE A 86 -5.06 -6.71 -3.23
CA PHE A 86 -3.83 -7.42 -3.57
C PHE A 86 -4.14 -8.62 -4.48
N ASN A 87 -3.13 -9.08 -5.21
CA ASN A 87 -3.19 -10.33 -5.96
C ASN A 87 -2.80 -11.49 -5.02
N PRO A 88 -3.73 -12.38 -4.60
CA PRO A 88 -3.44 -13.45 -3.66
C PRO A 88 -2.51 -14.53 -4.24
N ASN A 89 -2.32 -14.56 -5.56
CA ASN A 89 -1.42 -15.50 -6.23
C ASN A 89 0.07 -15.10 -6.17
N LEU A 90 0.38 -13.94 -5.58
CA LEU A 90 1.75 -13.48 -5.42
C LEU A 90 2.54 -14.36 -4.44
N MET A 91 1.89 -14.83 -3.38
CA MET A 91 2.48 -15.79 -2.44
C MET A 91 2.37 -17.19 -3.02
N LYS A 92 3.51 -17.86 -3.06
CA LYS A 92 3.60 -19.22 -3.55
C LYS A 92 4.17 -20.15 -2.49
N ASP A 93 3.73 -21.38 -2.51
CA ASP A 93 4.28 -22.42 -1.66
C ASP A 93 5.61 -22.97 -2.22
N ASN A 94 6.21 -23.92 -1.52
CA ASN A 94 7.46 -24.56 -1.94
C ASN A 94 7.32 -25.36 -3.26
N LYS A 95 6.09 -25.62 -3.72
CA LYS A 95 5.78 -26.27 -5.00
C LYS A 95 5.45 -25.24 -6.09
N ASN A 96 5.71 -23.96 -5.85
CA ASN A 96 5.42 -22.83 -6.74
C ASN A 96 3.91 -22.68 -7.06
N GLN A 97 3.04 -23.25 -6.22
CA GLN A 97 1.58 -23.14 -6.34
C GLN A 97 1.06 -21.94 -5.54
N SER A 98 -0.06 -21.37 -6.01
CA SER A 98 -0.68 -20.22 -5.36
C SER A 98 -1.14 -20.56 -3.94
N SER A 99 -0.72 -19.75 -2.97
CA SER A 99 -1.15 -19.85 -1.57
C SER A 99 -2.43 -19.06 -1.28
N ALA A 100 -3.18 -18.64 -2.31
CA ALA A 100 -4.41 -17.87 -2.18
C ALA A 100 -5.43 -18.51 -1.22
N GLY A 101 -5.57 -19.84 -1.29
CA GLY A 101 -6.46 -20.60 -0.38
C GLY A 101 -6.02 -20.57 1.08
N GLN A 102 -4.72 -20.52 1.35
CA GLN A 102 -4.17 -20.41 2.71
C GLN A 102 -4.43 -19.00 3.27
N ILE A 103 -4.18 -17.97 2.46
CA ILE A 103 -4.46 -16.57 2.80
C ILE A 103 -5.94 -16.42 3.17
N ALA A 104 -6.85 -16.92 2.32
CA ALA A 104 -8.29 -16.85 2.57
C ALA A 104 -8.74 -17.51 3.89
N LYS A 105 -8.01 -18.54 4.35
CA LYS A 105 -8.29 -19.32 5.57
C LYS A 105 -7.53 -18.84 6.81
N LEU A 106 -6.72 -17.79 6.72
CA LEU A 106 -6.00 -17.25 7.89
C LEU A 106 -6.95 -17.04 9.08
N PRO A 107 -6.62 -17.56 10.27
CA PRO A 107 -7.37 -17.24 11.50
C PRO A 107 -7.25 -15.76 11.87
N LEU A 108 -8.16 -15.27 12.71
CA LEU A 108 -8.09 -13.90 13.21
C LEU A 108 -6.74 -13.65 13.92
N PHE A 109 -6.11 -12.50 13.62
CA PHE A 109 -4.82 -12.06 14.17
C PHE A 109 -3.61 -12.93 13.81
N HIS A 110 -3.79 -13.85 12.86
CA HIS A 110 -2.67 -14.61 12.31
C HIS A 110 -2.17 -13.95 11.04
N ARG A 111 -0.84 -14.04 10.85
CA ARG A 111 -0.16 -13.67 9.62
C ARG A 111 0.39 -14.87 8.89
N THR A 112 0.61 -14.72 7.59
CA THR A 112 1.50 -15.63 6.86
C THR A 112 2.96 -15.42 7.30
N PRO A 113 3.84 -16.38 7.01
CA PRO A 113 5.26 -16.08 6.90
C PRO A 113 5.48 -14.90 5.94
N ALA A 114 6.48 -14.08 6.24
CA ALA A 114 6.94 -13.08 5.29
C ALA A 114 7.78 -13.76 4.21
N PHE A 115 7.61 -13.34 2.97
CA PHE A 115 8.41 -13.80 1.85
C PHE A 115 9.07 -12.62 1.15
N MET A 116 10.25 -12.87 0.60
CA MET A 116 10.97 -11.88 -0.19
C MET A 116 10.44 -11.87 -1.62
N TRP A 117 9.94 -10.74 -2.07
CA TRP A 117 9.56 -10.51 -3.45
C TRP A 117 10.66 -9.73 -4.16
N LYS A 118 11.17 -10.30 -5.26
CA LYS A 118 12.26 -9.77 -6.08
C LYS A 118 11.71 -9.40 -7.46
N PRO A 119 11.26 -8.16 -7.65
CA PRO A 119 10.57 -7.76 -8.89
C PRO A 119 11.52 -7.44 -10.05
N GLY A 120 12.83 -7.40 -9.81
CA GLY A 120 13.87 -7.27 -10.85
C GLY A 120 14.34 -5.83 -11.10
N GLU A 121 15.18 -5.68 -12.13
CA GLU A 121 15.86 -4.41 -12.47
C GLU A 121 14.90 -3.28 -12.83
N GLU A 122 13.76 -3.61 -13.45
CA GLU A 122 12.71 -2.65 -13.80
C GLU A 122 12.08 -1.95 -12.58
N TRP A 123 12.34 -2.47 -11.37
CA TRP A 123 11.97 -1.90 -10.08
C TRP A 123 13.18 -1.38 -9.29
N GLY A 124 14.30 -1.16 -9.98
CA GLY A 124 15.53 -0.61 -9.42
C GLY A 124 16.30 -1.60 -8.54
N ASN A 125 16.07 -2.91 -8.66
CA ASN A 125 16.68 -3.91 -7.78
C ASN A 125 16.34 -3.70 -6.29
N VAL A 126 15.16 -3.15 -6.01
CA VAL A 126 14.62 -3.09 -4.64
C VAL A 126 13.83 -4.38 -4.37
N ASN A 127 14.22 -5.08 -3.31
CA ASN A 127 13.48 -6.25 -2.83
C ASN A 127 12.50 -5.83 -1.74
N PHE A 128 11.41 -6.59 -1.59
CA PHE A 128 10.37 -6.31 -0.61
C PHE A 128 10.15 -7.53 0.28
N ALA A 129 9.96 -7.33 1.58
CA ALA A 129 9.31 -8.33 2.42
C ALA A 129 7.80 -8.12 2.33
N ILE A 130 7.05 -9.20 2.07
CA ILE A 130 5.59 -9.17 1.95
C ILE A 130 5.00 -10.25 2.86
N TRP A 131 3.93 -9.91 3.57
CA TRP A 131 3.12 -10.86 4.33
C TRP A 131 1.66 -10.42 4.35
N TYR A 132 0.77 -11.33 4.77
CA TYR A 132 -0.65 -11.03 4.91
C TYR A 132 -1.09 -11.26 6.34
N VAL A 133 -1.98 -10.41 6.86
CA VAL A 133 -2.55 -10.55 8.20
C VAL A 133 -4.06 -10.44 8.15
N ARG A 134 -4.78 -11.29 8.90
CA ARG A 134 -6.22 -11.15 9.11
C ARG A 134 -6.51 -10.27 10.33
N ILE A 135 -7.13 -9.12 10.11
CA ILE A 135 -7.56 -8.18 11.16
C ILE A 135 -9.04 -8.27 11.51
N ARG A 136 -9.87 -8.96 10.69
CA ARG A 136 -11.30 -9.18 10.95
C ARG A 136 -11.72 -10.62 10.75
N GLU A 137 -12.65 -11.06 11.58
CA GLU A 137 -13.24 -12.40 11.47
C GLU A 137 -14.00 -12.53 10.15
N ARG A 138 -13.80 -13.67 9.48
CA ARG A 138 -14.42 -13.96 8.19
C ARG A 138 -15.95 -13.87 8.23
N LYS A 139 -16.58 -14.21 9.36
CA LYS A 139 -18.04 -14.22 9.52
C LYS A 139 -18.70 -12.85 9.34
N TYR A 140 -17.95 -11.76 9.51
CA TYR A 140 -18.45 -10.39 9.33
C TYR A 140 -18.09 -9.78 7.97
N THR A 141 -17.49 -10.56 7.06
CA THR A 141 -16.86 -10.01 5.86
C THR A 141 -17.47 -10.57 4.57
N ALA A 142 -17.58 -9.73 3.54
CA ALA A 142 -18.29 -10.07 2.30
C ALA A 142 -17.54 -11.07 1.41
N THR A 143 -16.20 -11.02 1.39
CA THR A 143 -15.36 -11.91 0.57
C THR A 143 -14.34 -12.64 1.44
N PRO A 144 -13.79 -13.79 1.01
CA PRO A 144 -12.77 -14.51 1.77
C PRO A 144 -11.53 -13.68 2.11
N TYR A 145 -11.21 -12.67 1.29
CA TYR A 145 -10.08 -11.76 1.47
C TYR A 145 -10.43 -10.47 2.21
N SER A 146 -11.72 -10.20 2.42
CA SER A 146 -12.13 -9.09 3.27
C SER A 146 -11.71 -9.40 4.72
N GLY A 147 -11.24 -8.38 5.43
CA GLY A 147 -10.58 -8.53 6.72
C GLY A 147 -9.10 -8.93 6.64
N ILE A 148 -8.51 -9.04 5.45
CA ILE A 148 -7.08 -9.32 5.27
C ILE A 148 -6.37 -8.10 4.68
N LEU A 149 -5.22 -7.78 5.24
CA LEU A 149 -4.30 -6.76 4.73
C LEU A 149 -3.06 -7.43 4.15
N LYS A 150 -2.62 -6.95 2.98
CA LYS A 150 -1.26 -7.21 2.49
C LYS A 150 -0.35 -6.14 3.09
N ILE A 151 0.69 -6.56 3.78
CA ILE A 151 1.71 -5.69 4.35
C ILE A 151 3.00 -5.89 3.57
N GLU A 152 3.70 -4.80 3.31
CA GLU A 152 5.00 -4.83 2.66
C GLU A 152 5.95 -3.74 3.17
N LYS A 153 7.23 -4.05 3.15
CA LYS A 153 8.32 -3.14 3.51
C LYS A 153 9.50 -3.36 2.56
N MET A 154 10.15 -2.28 2.15
CA MET A 154 11.35 -2.34 1.32
C MET A 154 12.54 -2.86 2.14
N LEU A 155 13.38 -3.67 1.51
CA LEU A 155 14.62 -4.20 2.08
C LEU A 155 15.78 -3.28 1.69
N MET A 156 16.31 -2.54 2.66
CA MET A 156 17.16 -1.36 2.41
C MET A 156 18.64 -1.62 2.59
N THR A 157 18.99 -2.54 3.48
CA THR A 157 20.36 -2.91 3.79
C THR A 157 20.79 -4.15 3.02
N GLY A 158 22.11 -4.35 2.85
CA GLY A 158 22.64 -5.59 2.27
C GLY A 158 22.17 -6.83 3.03
N LYS A 159 22.18 -6.76 4.38
CA LYS A 159 21.67 -7.83 5.24
C LYS A 159 20.21 -8.15 4.97
N GLU A 160 19.35 -7.14 4.88
CA GLU A 160 17.92 -7.32 4.59
C GLU A 160 17.69 -7.87 3.17
N ALA A 161 18.46 -7.40 2.19
CA ALA A 161 18.36 -7.85 0.80
C ALA A 161 18.73 -9.33 0.62
N GLU A 162 19.63 -9.84 1.46
CA GLU A 162 20.07 -11.24 1.47
C GLU A 162 19.17 -12.13 2.34
N ASN A 163 18.84 -11.68 3.55
CA ASN A 163 18.23 -12.52 4.59
C ASN A 163 16.73 -12.22 4.83
N GLY A 164 16.20 -11.13 4.29
CA GLY A 164 14.86 -10.62 4.59
C GLY A 164 14.82 -9.78 5.87
N LEU A 165 13.61 -9.53 6.37
CA LEU A 165 13.42 -8.84 7.65
C LEU A 165 13.50 -9.81 8.81
N GLU A 166 14.00 -9.32 9.95
CA GLU A 166 13.95 -10.05 11.21
C GLU A 166 12.49 -10.32 11.62
N SER A 167 12.23 -11.52 12.16
CA SER A 167 10.88 -11.91 12.56
C SER A 167 10.28 -10.97 13.62
N ASP A 168 11.11 -10.49 14.55
CA ASP A 168 10.68 -9.58 15.61
C ASP A 168 10.14 -8.25 15.06
N GLU A 169 10.75 -7.72 14.00
CA GLU A 169 10.27 -6.51 13.33
C GLU A 169 8.91 -6.77 12.65
N ILE A 170 8.78 -7.91 11.97
CA ILE A 170 7.52 -8.30 11.33
C ILE A 170 6.41 -8.48 12.37
N ASP A 171 6.71 -9.12 13.50
CA ASP A 171 5.75 -9.35 14.58
C ASP A 171 5.34 -8.06 15.27
N MET A 172 6.29 -7.15 15.54
CA MET A 172 6.01 -5.81 16.06
C MET A 172 5.10 -5.03 15.10
N ILE A 173 5.43 -4.96 13.80
CA ILE A 173 4.59 -4.24 12.81
C ILE A 173 3.19 -4.85 12.76
N THR A 174 3.12 -6.19 12.75
CA THR A 174 1.84 -6.91 12.65
C THR A 174 0.98 -6.68 13.89
N ALA A 175 1.55 -6.73 15.09
CA ALA A 175 0.86 -6.47 16.34
C ALA A 175 0.28 -5.04 16.37
N ASN A 176 1.07 -4.05 15.96
CA ASN A 176 0.60 -2.67 15.87
C ASN A 176 -0.53 -2.51 14.85
N ILE A 177 -0.42 -3.09 13.65
CA ILE A 177 -1.51 -3.06 12.64
C ILE A 177 -2.79 -3.70 13.19
N ILE A 178 -2.66 -4.82 13.92
CA ILE A 178 -3.81 -5.45 14.56
C ILE A 178 -4.41 -4.51 15.61
N ASN A 179 -3.62 -3.81 16.41
CA ASN A 179 -4.14 -2.90 17.44
C ASN A 179 -4.83 -1.67 16.85
N GLU A 180 -4.29 -1.11 15.77
CA GLU A 180 -4.84 0.07 15.06
C GLU A 180 -6.12 -0.22 14.25
N ARG A 181 -6.57 -1.48 14.20
CA ARG A 181 -7.81 -1.84 13.52
C ARG A 181 -9.02 -1.15 14.16
N ASN A 182 -8.99 -0.84 15.46
CA ASN A 182 -10.14 -0.29 16.17
C ASN A 182 -9.89 1.16 16.59
N PRO A 183 -10.94 2.01 16.67
CA PRO A 183 -12.34 1.79 16.28
C PRO A 183 -12.58 1.46 14.79
N VAL A 184 -13.78 1.01 14.45
CA VAL A 184 -14.12 0.60 13.07
C VAL A 184 -15.16 1.53 12.45
N CYS A 185 -15.01 1.85 11.16
CA CYS A 185 -15.94 2.69 10.40
C CYS A 185 -17.13 1.92 9.81
N TYR A 186 -17.62 0.89 10.52
CA TYR A 186 -18.76 0.09 10.07
C TYR A 186 -19.99 0.98 9.84
N GLY A 187 -20.69 0.76 8.71
CA GLY A 187 -21.84 1.57 8.29
C GLY A 187 -21.48 2.86 7.55
N ASN A 188 -20.29 3.44 7.79
CA ASN A 188 -19.85 4.68 7.14
C ASN A 188 -19.00 4.45 5.88
N ASP A 189 -18.24 3.35 5.80
CA ASP A 189 -17.47 2.98 4.61
C ASP A 189 -17.70 1.50 4.27
N ALA A 190 -18.05 1.19 3.02
CA ALA A 190 -18.27 -0.19 2.57
C ALA A 190 -16.99 -1.06 2.68
N ARG A 191 -15.81 -0.43 2.72
CA ARG A 191 -14.50 -1.09 2.85
C ARG A 191 -14.08 -1.27 4.31
N TRP A 192 -14.94 -0.99 5.28
CA TRP A 192 -14.64 -0.98 6.72
C TRP A 192 -13.83 -2.20 7.20
N ALA A 193 -14.05 -3.38 6.60
CA ALA A 193 -13.39 -4.61 6.99
C ALA A 193 -11.86 -4.56 6.82
N ASN A 194 -11.38 -3.72 5.90
CA ASN A 194 -9.95 -3.54 5.61
C ASN A 194 -9.43 -2.16 6.08
N HIS A 195 -10.23 -1.37 6.81
CA HIS A 195 -9.77 -0.09 7.33
C HIS A 195 -9.01 -0.25 8.65
N LEU A 196 -7.95 0.54 8.77
CA LEU A 196 -7.32 0.89 10.04
C LEU A 196 -7.86 2.25 10.48
N TYR A 197 -8.09 2.43 11.78
CA TYR A 197 -8.71 3.65 12.31
C TYR A 197 -7.91 4.92 11.99
N PRO A 198 -6.57 4.96 12.18
CA PRO A 198 -5.80 6.17 11.85
C PRO A 198 -5.85 6.54 10.37
N VAL A 199 -5.88 5.53 9.49
CA VAL A 199 -5.99 5.73 8.04
C VAL A 199 -7.36 6.30 7.69
N TYR A 200 -8.43 5.76 8.26
CA TYR A 200 -9.79 6.28 8.07
C TYR A 200 -9.90 7.75 8.53
N MET A 201 -9.38 8.08 9.70
CA MET A 201 -9.40 9.45 10.22
C MET A 201 -8.60 10.42 9.34
N THR A 202 -7.45 9.97 8.82
CA THR A 202 -6.64 10.75 7.87
C THR A 202 -7.38 10.99 6.57
N GLU A 203 -8.02 9.95 5.99
CA GLU A 203 -8.85 10.09 4.79
C GLU A 203 -9.99 11.10 5.01
N CYS A 204 -10.69 11.02 6.15
CA CYS A 204 -11.76 11.94 6.51
C CYS A 204 -11.26 13.38 6.64
N TYR A 205 -10.12 13.59 7.30
CA TYR A 205 -9.51 14.90 7.43
C TYR A 205 -9.13 15.48 6.06
N CYS A 206 -8.43 14.72 5.22
CA CYS A 206 -8.05 15.17 3.87
C CYS A 206 -9.28 15.55 3.04
N LYS A 207 -10.32 14.71 3.03
CA LYS A 207 -11.57 14.98 2.30
C LYS A 207 -12.28 16.23 2.80
N SER A 208 -12.24 16.53 4.09
CA SER A 208 -12.84 17.76 4.64
C SER A 208 -12.19 19.05 4.14
N ARG A 209 -11.00 18.96 3.52
CA ARG A 209 -10.27 20.10 2.94
C ARG A 209 -10.57 20.30 1.45
N PHE A 210 -11.28 19.39 0.81
CA PHE A 210 -11.62 19.50 -0.61
C PHE A 210 -12.74 20.52 -0.83
N LYS A 211 -12.73 21.17 -2.00
CA LYS A 211 -13.85 21.99 -2.44
C LYS A 211 -15.05 21.09 -2.72
N SER A 212 -16.26 21.61 -2.50
CA SER A 212 -17.47 20.88 -2.89
C SER A 212 -17.48 20.63 -4.40
N ASP A 213 -18.02 19.50 -4.82
CA ASP A 213 -18.14 19.15 -6.25
C ASP A 213 -18.86 20.25 -7.03
N ILE A 214 -19.90 20.84 -6.43
CA ILE A 214 -20.67 21.96 -7.01
C ILE A 214 -19.77 23.18 -7.23
N SER A 215 -19.00 23.57 -6.21
CA SER A 215 -18.08 24.72 -6.32
C SER A 215 -16.96 24.46 -7.32
N PHE A 216 -16.52 23.20 -7.47
CA PHE A 216 -15.48 22.83 -8.41
C PHE A 216 -15.98 22.85 -9.86
N ILE A 217 -17.17 22.29 -10.13
CA ILE A 217 -17.79 22.30 -11.46
C ILE A 217 -18.02 23.74 -11.94
N ASN A 218 -18.47 24.64 -11.06
CA ASN A 218 -18.70 26.06 -11.41
C ASN A 218 -17.41 26.86 -11.75
N LEU A 219 -16.22 26.27 -11.68
CA LEU A 219 -14.97 26.91 -12.10
C LEU A 219 -14.67 26.75 -13.60
N PHE A 220 -15.43 25.92 -14.32
CA PHE A 220 -15.25 25.60 -15.74
C PHE A 220 -16.58 25.72 -16.49
#